data_AF-H1A8I5-F1
#
_entry.id   AF-H1A8I5-F1
#
_cell.length_a   1.000
_cell.length_b   1.000
_cell.length_c   1.000
_cell.angle_alpha   90.00
_cell.angle_beta   90.00
_cell.angle_gamma   90.00
#
_symmetry.space_group_name_H-M   'P 1'
#
loop_
_entity.id
_entity.type
_entity.pdbx_description
1 polymer ?
#
loop_
_entity_poly.entity_id
_entity_poly.type
_entity_poly.pdbx_seq_one_letter_code
_entity_poly.pdbx_strand_id
1 'polypeptide(L)'
;MDNPHNWFTKLNEQESLLIRDLIASDFKINKLSKTADISYFVLKKKLNKIKEKVSLEETRSSEFKSYLDFLVSEDILLPSIASVIYTKYKENSKGENL
;
A
#
# COMPACT_ATOMS: atom_id res chain seq x y z
N MET A 1 11.57 7.32 14.00
CA MET A 1 11.66 7.22 12.53
C MET A 1 10.51 6.33 12.09
N ASP A 2 9.43 6.92 11.62
CA ASP A 2 8.31 6.16 11.05
C ASP A 2 8.69 5.72 9.64
N ASN A 3 8.84 4.41 9.44
CA ASN A 3 9.18 3.85 8.15
C ASN A 3 7.96 3.99 7.22
N PRO A 4 8.03 4.78 6.14
CA PRO A 4 6.88 5.06 5.26
C PRO A 4 6.32 3.81 4.55
N HIS A 5 7.01 2.68 4.65
CA HIS A 5 6.58 1.38 4.11
C HIS A 5 5.82 0.50 5.11
N ASN A 6 5.53 0.96 6.33
CA ASN A 6 4.84 0.13 7.31
C ASN A 6 3.31 0.11 7.09
N TRP A 7 2.87 -0.36 5.91
CA TRP A 7 1.45 -0.54 5.58
C TRP A 7 0.71 -1.42 6.61
N PHE A 8 1.45 -2.26 7.33
CA PHE A 8 0.91 -3.14 8.37
C PHE A 8 0.33 -2.36 9.56
N THR A 9 0.85 -1.17 9.90
CA THR A 9 0.29 -0.35 11.01
C THR A 9 -1.08 0.24 10.70
N LYS A 10 -1.50 0.21 9.44
CA LYS A 10 -2.80 0.72 8.98
C LYS A 10 -3.91 -0.32 9.11
N LEU A 11 -3.54 -1.58 9.39
CA LEU A 11 -4.49 -2.65 9.61
C LEU A 11 -5.06 -2.58 11.02
N ASN A 12 -6.34 -2.86 11.17
CA ASN A 12 -6.88 -3.11 12.50
C ASN A 12 -6.38 -4.48 13.02
N GLU A 13 -6.68 -4.79 14.29
CA GLU A 13 -6.22 -6.02 14.93
C GLU A 13 -6.67 -7.29 14.18
N GLN A 14 -7.93 -7.34 13.75
CA GLN A 14 -8.48 -8.49 13.03
C GLN A 14 -7.85 -8.66 11.64
N GLU A 15 -7.60 -7.56 10.94
CA GLU A 15 -6.91 -7.55 9.64
C GLU A 15 -5.46 -8.00 9.82
N SER A 16 -4.79 -7.53 10.86
CA SER A 16 -3.41 -7.90 11.19
C SER A 16 -3.29 -9.40 11.52
N LEU A 17 -4.21 -9.93 12.32
CA LEU A 17 -4.30 -11.35 12.63
C LEU A 17 -4.54 -12.18 11.37
N LEU A 18 -5.47 -11.75 10.50
CA LEU A 18 -5.75 -12.45 9.25
C LEU A 18 -4.51 -12.54 8.34
N ILE A 19 -3.71 -11.48 8.27
CA ILE A 19 -2.45 -11.49 7.51
C ILE A 19 -1.43 -12.43 8.15
N ARG A 20 -1.32 -12.47 9.49
CA ARG A 20 -0.43 -13.40 10.20
C ARG A 20 -0.84 -14.86 9.96
N ASP A 21 -2.12 -15.16 10.02
CA ASP A 21 -2.64 -16.51 9.77
C ASP A 21 -2.43 -16.95 8.32
N LEU A 22 -2.53 -16.00 7.39
CA LEU A 22 -2.22 -16.23 5.98
C LEU A 22 -0.73 -16.57 5.78
N ILE A 23 0.18 -15.86 6.46
CA ILE A 23 1.63 -16.14 6.45
C ILE A 23 1.89 -17.55 7.02
N ALA A 24 1.30 -17.88 8.17
CA ALA A 24 1.40 -19.21 8.78
C ALA A 24 0.81 -20.33 7.88
N SER A 25 -0.07 -19.96 6.95
CA SER A 25 -0.67 -20.84 5.95
C SER A 25 0.09 -20.85 4.61
N ASP A 26 1.36 -20.43 4.57
CA ASP A 26 2.18 -20.33 3.35
C ASP A 26 1.52 -19.51 2.23
N PHE A 27 0.77 -18.47 2.61
CA PHE A 27 -0.01 -17.62 1.70
C PHE A 27 -1.11 -18.35 0.91
N LYS A 28 -1.46 -19.59 1.29
CA LYS A 28 -2.50 -20.38 0.62
C LYS A 28 -3.84 -20.17 1.29
N ILE A 29 -4.73 -19.40 0.66
CA ILE A 29 -6.10 -19.15 1.15
C ILE A 29 -6.88 -20.47 1.36
N ASN A 30 -6.68 -21.47 0.49
CA ASN A 30 -7.30 -22.80 0.66
C ASN A 30 -6.87 -23.50 1.95
N LYS A 31 -5.60 -23.34 2.36
CA LYS A 31 -5.06 -23.91 3.61
C LYS A 31 -5.62 -23.16 4.82
N LEU A 32 -5.65 -21.83 4.75
CA LEU A 32 -6.26 -20.98 5.78
C LEU A 32 -7.76 -21.28 5.96
N SER A 33 -8.50 -21.45 4.87
CA SER A 33 -9.93 -21.78 4.87
C SER A 33 -10.22 -23.07 5.65
N LYS A 34 -9.41 -24.11 5.45
CA LYS A 34 -9.53 -25.37 6.18
C LYS A 34 -9.15 -25.26 7.66
N THR A 35 -8.16 -24.43 7.97
CA THR A 35 -7.63 -24.32 9.33
C THR A 35 -8.50 -23.43 10.22
N ALA A 36 -9.06 -22.36 9.66
CA ALA A 36 -9.90 -21.40 10.38
C ALA A 36 -11.39 -21.77 10.37
N ASP A 37 -11.79 -22.82 9.65
CA ASP A 37 -13.20 -23.19 9.39
C ASP A 37 -14.02 -22.03 8.82
N ILE A 38 -13.42 -21.28 7.89
CA ILE A 38 -14.05 -20.14 7.22
C ILE A 38 -14.09 -20.44 5.72
N SER A 39 -15.24 -20.14 5.09
CA SER A 39 -15.39 -20.22 3.64
C SER A 39 -14.29 -19.47 2.88
N TYR A 40 -13.71 -20.13 1.87
CA TYR A 40 -12.74 -19.54 0.96
C TYR A 40 -13.20 -18.20 0.39
N PHE A 41 -14.48 -18.10 -0.01
CA PHE A 41 -15.03 -16.87 -0.57
C PHE A 41 -15.03 -15.71 0.43
N VAL A 42 -15.30 -16.01 1.70
CA VAL A 42 -15.27 -15.01 2.78
C VAL A 42 -13.84 -14.53 3.03
N LEU A 43 -12.87 -15.44 3.10
CA LEU A 43 -11.46 -15.09 3.26
C LEU A 43 -10.96 -14.26 2.08
N LYS A 44 -11.26 -14.67 0.85
CA LYS A 44 -10.92 -13.92 -0.36
C LYS A 44 -11.50 -12.51 -0.33
N LYS A 45 -12.77 -12.36 0.07
CA LYS A 45 -13.42 -11.04 0.19
C LYS A 45 -12.74 -10.17 1.25
N LYS A 46 -12.38 -10.73 2.41
CA LYS A 46 -11.66 -9.99 3.47
C LYS A 46 -10.27 -9.54 3.01
N LEU A 47 -9.50 -10.43 2.36
CA LEU A 47 -8.17 -10.12 1.85
C LEU A 47 -8.21 -9.05 0.73
N ASN A 48 -9.20 -9.10 -0.15
CA ASN A 48 -9.40 -8.06 -1.16
C ASN A 48 -9.68 -6.69 -0.54
N LYS A 49 -10.48 -6.62 0.53
CA LYS A 49 -10.71 -5.37 1.26
C LYS A 49 -9.42 -4.83 1.89
N ILE A 50 -8.59 -5.70 2.46
CA ILE A 50 -7.28 -5.31 3.00
C ILE A 50 -6.39 -4.75 1.88
N LYS A 51 -6.35 -5.43 0.72
CA LYS A 51 -5.62 -4.96 -0.45
C LYS A 51 -6.10 -3.58 -0.90
N GLU A 52 -7.42 -3.40 -1.07
CA GLU A 52 -8.01 -2.10 -1.45
C GLU A 52 -7.65 -1.01 -0.44
N LYS A 53 -7.74 -1.30 0.86
CA LYS A 53 -7.40 -0.36 1.94
C LYS A 53 -5.93 0.08 1.88
N VAL A 54 -5.02 -0.86 1.62
CA VAL A 54 -3.59 -0.55 1.50
C VAL A 54 -3.29 0.19 0.19
N SER A 55 -3.91 -0.22 -0.92
CA SER A 55 -3.67 0.37 -2.24
C SER A 55 -4.29 1.76 -2.42
N LEU A 56 -5.49 2.03 -1.88
CA LEU A 56 -6.19 3.32 -2.01
C LEU A 56 -5.42 4.49 -1.37
N GLU A 57 -4.63 4.21 -0.34
CA GLU A 57 -3.79 5.23 0.30
C GLU A 57 -2.46 5.46 -0.42
N GLU A 58 -1.97 4.48 -1.19
CA GLU A 58 -0.84 4.71 -2.09
C GLU A 58 -1.29 5.62 -3.26
N THR A 59 -2.46 5.35 -3.86
CA THR A 59 -2.84 5.94 -5.16
C THR A 59 -3.05 7.46 -5.16
N ARG A 60 -3.48 8.09 -4.05
CA ARG A 60 -3.77 9.55 -4.06
C ARG A 60 -2.54 10.46 -3.98
N SER A 61 -1.38 9.90 -3.64
CA SER A 61 -0.10 10.63 -3.57
C SER A 61 0.95 10.02 -4.52
N SER A 62 0.66 8.87 -5.14
CA SER A 62 1.67 8.04 -5.80
C SER A 62 1.75 8.19 -7.31
N GLU A 63 0.72 8.52 -8.08
CA GLU A 63 0.87 8.46 -9.56
C GLU A 63 1.97 9.39 -10.07
N PHE A 64 1.96 10.65 -9.61
CA PHE A 64 3.01 11.61 -9.98
C PHE A 64 4.37 11.26 -9.34
N LYS A 65 4.37 10.79 -8.09
CA LYS A 65 5.60 10.38 -7.39
C LYS A 65 6.25 9.17 -8.07
N SER A 66 5.47 8.16 -8.38
CA SER A 66 5.86 6.95 -9.10
C SER A 66 6.34 7.26 -10.51
N TYR A 67 5.72 8.23 -11.21
CA TYR A 67 6.22 8.67 -12.51
C TYR A 67 7.60 9.35 -12.39
N LEU A 68 7.79 10.22 -11.39
CA LEU A 68 9.12 10.82 -11.14
C LEU A 68 10.16 9.77 -10.75
N ASP A 69 9.78 8.79 -9.91
CA ASP A 69 10.68 7.71 -9.51
C ASP A 69 11.02 6.79 -10.71
N PHE A 70 10.09 6.58 -11.65
CA PHE A 70 10.34 5.90 -12.93
C PHE A 70 11.33 6.67 -13.83
N LEU A 71 11.19 7.99 -13.95
CA LEU A 71 12.14 8.79 -14.73
C LEU A 71 13.56 8.76 -14.13
N VAL A 72 13.66 8.63 -12.81
CA VAL A 72 14.94 8.43 -12.12
C VAL A 72 15.52 7.05 -12.41
N SER A 73 14.71 5.99 -12.45
CA SER A 73 15.21 4.64 -12.75
C SER A 73 15.68 4.45 -14.18
N GLU A 74 15.13 5.21 -15.12
CA GLU A 74 15.55 5.22 -16.53
C GLU A 74 16.73 6.18 -16.81
N ASP A 75 17.36 6.74 -15.76
CA ASP A 75 18.44 7.75 -15.85
C ASP A 75 18.06 9.03 -16.64
N ILE A 76 16.76 9.28 -16.83
CA ILE A 76 16.23 10.46 -17.52
C ILE A 76 16.29 11.70 -16.61
N LEU A 77 16.07 11.49 -15.31
CA LEU A 77 15.99 12.56 -14.32
C LEU A 77 16.90 12.27 -13.11
N LEU A 78 17.62 13.29 -12.63
CA LEU A 78 18.39 13.14 -11.40
C LEU A 78 17.46 13.04 -10.17
N PRO A 79 17.78 12.19 -9.17
CA PRO A 79 16.99 12.06 -7.94
C PRO A 79 16.75 13.39 -7.21
N SER A 80 17.75 14.28 -7.22
CA SER A 80 17.66 15.61 -6.61
C SER A 80 16.61 16.49 -7.30
N ILE A 81 16.49 16.41 -8.62
CA ILE A 81 15.50 17.17 -9.39
C ILE A 81 14.10 16.61 -9.19
N ALA A 82 13.96 15.27 -9.21
CA ALA A 82 12.70 14.60 -8.90
C ALA A 82 12.15 15.00 -7.52
N SER A 83 13.03 15.11 -6.52
CA SER A 83 12.67 15.54 -5.17
C SER A 83 12.16 16.99 -5.12
N VAL A 84 12.82 17.92 -5.82
CA VAL A 84 12.38 19.33 -5.89
C VAL A 84 11.02 19.45 -6.58
N ILE A 85 10.84 18.77 -7.73
CA ILE A 85 9.57 18.80 -8.48
C ILE A 85 8.43 18.27 -7.60
N TYR A 86 8.64 17.15 -6.92
CA TYR A 86 7.62 16.57 -6.05
C TYR A 86 7.28 17.46 -4.84
N THR A 87 8.29 18.15 -4.29
CA THR A 87 8.09 19.10 -3.18
C THR A 87 7.23 20.28 -3.63
N LYS A 88 7.51 20.85 -4.80
CA LYS A 88 6.72 21.94 -5.38
C LYS A 88 5.29 21.53 -5.71
N TYR A 89 5.10 20.33 -6.25
CA TYR A 89 3.77 19.76 -6.47
C TYR A 89 2.98 19.68 -5.15
N LYS A 90 3.60 19.18 -4.08
CA LYS A 90 2.98 19.10 -2.75
C LYS A 90 2.66 20.47 -2.14
N GLU A 91 3.50 21.48 -2.37
CA GLU A 91 3.24 22.85 -1.93
C GLU A 91 2.00 23.44 -2.63
N ASN A 92 1.90 23.26 -3.94
CA ASN A 92 0.79 23.78 -4.73
C ASN A 92 -0.54 23.06 -4.44
N SER A 93 -0.52 21.73 -4.27
CA SER A 93 -1.73 20.96 -3.93
C SER A 93 -2.27 21.26 -2.52
N LYS A 94 -1.49 21.90 -1.65
CA LYS A 94 -1.98 22.40 -0.34
C LYS A 94 -2.59 23.80 -0.41
N GLY A 95 -2.34 24.55 -1.49
CA GLY A 95 -2.85 25.90 -1.71
C GLY A 95 -4.27 25.97 -2.30
N GLU A 96 -4.84 24.85 -2.74
CA GLU A 96 -6.16 24.80 -3.40
C GLU A 96 -7.35 24.62 -2.43
N ASN A 97 -7.15 24.75 -1.10
CA ASN A 97 -8.21 24.75 -0.09
C ASN A 97 -8.29 26.09 0.66
N LEU A 98 -8.47 27.20 -0.07
CA LEU A 98 -8.93 28.49 0.46
C LEU A 98 -9.99 29.09 -0.47
#